data_AF-A0A401JER6-F1
#
_entry.id   AF-A0A401JER6-F1
#
_cell.length_a   1.000
_cell.length_b   1.000
_cell.length_c   1.000
_cell.angle_alpha   90.00
_cell.angle_beta   90.00
_cell.angle_gamma   90.00
#
_symmetry.space_group_name_H-M   'P 1'
#
loop_
_entity.id
_entity.type
_entity.pdbx_description
1 polymer ?
#
loop_
_entity_poly.entity_id
_entity_poly.type
_entity_poly.pdbx_seq_one_letter_code
_entity_poly.pdbx_strand_id
1 'polypeptide(L)' 'MLTDGDFVSGGLHRLSHVRPGKLFTANALLFATKAGVIMVDKLDETQNDVVALQP' A
#
# COMPACT_ATOMS: atom_id res chain seq x y z
N MET A 1 -5.49 8.23 -1.30
CA MET A 1 -6.11 7.45 -2.40
C MET A 1 -5.00 6.86 -3.25
N LEU A 2 -5.20 5.67 -3.84
CA LEU A 2 -4.29 5.06 -4.81
C LEU A 2 -4.85 5.24 -6.22
N THR A 3 -4.05 5.86 -7.07
CA THR A 3 -4.28 6.13 -8.49
C THR A 3 -3.22 5.43 -9.32
N ASP A 4 -3.40 5.36 -10.64
CA ASP A 4 -2.42 4.70 -11.53
C ASP A 4 -1.02 5.36 -11.45
N GLY A 5 -0.95 6.67 -11.17
CA GLY A 5 0.31 7.39 -10.99
C GLY A 5 1.08 7.04 -9.71
N ASP A 6 0.44 6.35 -8.77
CA ASP A 6 1.06 5.90 -7.52
C ASP A 6 1.83 4.57 -7.69
N PHE A 7 1.87 4.01 -8.90
CA PHE A 7 2.52 2.74 -9.19
C PHE A 7 3.70 2.90 -10.17
N VAL A 8 4.84 2.30 -9.83
CA VAL A 8 5.99 2.12 -10.74
C VAL A 8 5.62 1.14 -11.86
N SER A 9 4.87 0.09 -11.51
CA SER A 9 4.41 -0.94 -12.44
C SER A 9 3.18 -1.66 -11.89
N GLY A 10 2.37 -2.21 -12.80
CA GLY A 10 1.09 -2.83 -12.43
C GLY A 10 0.12 -1.79 -11.87
N GLY A 11 -0.81 -2.22 -11.02
CA GLY A 11 -1.79 -1.32 -10.43
C GLY A 11 -2.97 -2.07 -9.83
N LEU A 12 -4.02 -1.32 -9.51
CA LEU A 12 -5.28 -1.89 -9.05
C LEU A 12 -6.35 -1.54 -10.08
N HIS A 13 -7.12 -2.54 -10.54
CA HIS A 13 -8.18 -2.34 -11.54
C HIS A 13 -9.36 -1.48 -11.04
N ARG A 14 -9.29 -0.98 -9.81
CA ARG A 14 -10.29 -0.13 -9.19
C ARG A 14 -9.64 0.86 -8.25
N LEU A 15 -10.28 2.02 -8.16
CA LEU A 15 -9.96 3.06 -7.20
C LEU A 15 -9.93 2.49 -5.77
N SER A 16 -8.82 2.69 -5.08
CA SER A 16 -8.52 2.02 -3.81
C SER A 16 -7.87 2.97 -2.80
N HIS A 17 -7.86 2.58 -1.53
CA HIS A 17 -7.31 3.38 -0.44
C HIS A 17 -6.45 2.50 0.46
N VAL A 18 -5.26 3.01 0.82
CA VAL A 18 -4.46 2.45 1.90
C VAL A 18 -5.18 2.68 3.24
N ARG A 19 -5.06 1.74 4.17
CA ARG A 19 -5.66 1.82 5.51
C ARG A 19 -4.57 1.70 6.58
N PRO A 20 -3.89 2.81 6.94
CA PRO A 20 -2.77 2.80 7.88
C PRO A 20 -3.12 2.18 9.26
N GLY A 21 -4.34 2.39 9.76
CA GLY A 21 -4.82 1.81 11.01
C GLY A 21 -5.20 0.32 10.94
N LYS A 22 -4.90 -0.37 9.84
CA LYS A 22 -5.19 -1.80 9.63
C LYS A 22 -3.91 -2.56 9.31
N LEU A 23 -2.90 -2.42 10.16
CA LEU A 23 -1.65 -3.19 10.07
C LEU A 23 -1.85 -4.60 10.65
N PHE A 24 -1.38 -5.61 9.93
CA PHE A 24 -1.45 -7.01 10.35
C PHE A 24 -0.24 -7.79 9.83
N THR A 25 0.03 -8.95 10.43
CA THR A 25 1.07 -9.89 9.98
C THR A 25 0.43 -10.99 9.14
N ALA A 26 1.07 -11.39 8.04
CA ALA A 26 0.60 -12.49 7.19
C ALA A 26 1.76 -13.44 6.83
N ASN A 27 1.46 -14.72 6.64
CA ASN A 27 2.43 -15.69 6.13
C ASN A 27 2.67 -15.44 4.63
N ALA A 28 3.95 -15.44 4.22
CA ALA A 28 4.34 -15.18 2.83
C ALA A 28 3.74 -16.17 1.81
N LEU A 29 3.41 -17.40 2.23
CA LEU A 29 2.78 -18.40 1.37
C LEU A 29 1.33 -18.07 0.99
N LEU A 30 0.69 -17.09 1.65
CA LEU A 30 -0.67 -16.67 1.32
C LEU A 30 -0.72 -15.75 0.09
N PHE A 31 0.40 -15.18 -0.35
CA PHE A 31 0.43 -14.29 -1.52
C PHE A 31 0.42 -15.10 -2.81
N ALA A 32 -0.71 -15.08 -3.53
CA ALA A 32 -0.84 -15.78 -4.81
C ALA A 32 -0.14 -15.06 -5.97
N THR A 33 -0.22 -13.73 -6.03
CA THR A 33 0.36 -12.91 -7.10
C THR A 33 0.74 -11.52 -6.59
N LYS A 34 1.55 -10.80 -7.38
CA LYS A 34 1.89 -9.39 -7.17
C LYS A 34 1.05 -8.52 -8.11
N ALA A 35 0.21 -7.64 -7.57
CA ALA A 35 -0.64 -6.74 -8.36
C ALA A 35 0.13 -5.54 -8.95
N GLY A 36 1.16 -5.06 -8.27
CA GLY A 36 1.96 -3.91 -8.72
C GLY A 36 3.10 -3.56 -7.76
N VAL A 37 3.78 -2.45 -8.06
CA VAL A 37 4.83 -1.84 -7.23
C VAL A 37 4.44 -0.39 -6.99
N ILE A 38 4.36 0.02 -5.72
CA ILE A 38 4.05 1.39 -5.32
C ILE A 38 5.29 2.28 -5.48
N MET A 39 5.09 3.53 -5.90
CA MET A 39 6.12 4.58 -5.94
C MET A 39 6.66 4.88 -4.55
N VAL A 40 7.95 5.22 -4.44
CA VAL A 40 8.60 5.49 -3.14
C VAL A 40 7.89 6.59 -2.37
N ASP A 41 7.54 7.70 -3.02
CA ASP A 41 6.85 8.82 -2.38
C ASP A 41 5.53 8.42 -1.72
N LYS A 42 4.79 7.50 -2.36
CA LYS A 42 3.50 7.01 -1.85
C LYS A 42 3.66 5.99 -0.72
N LEU A 43 4.75 5.22 -0.77
CA LEU A 43 5.14 4.35 0.33
C LEU A 43 5.52 5.18 1.56
N ASP A 44 6.29 6.26 1.38
CA ASP A 44 6.71 7.16 2.46
C ASP A 44 5.51 7.88 3.09
N GLU A 45 4.57 8.37 2.28
CA GLU A 45 3.28 8.91 2.76
C GLU A 45 2.56 7.89 3.67
N THR A 46 2.44 6.64 3.19
CA THR A 46 1.78 5.56 3.95
C THR A 46 2.49 5.26 5.27
N GLN A 47 3.83 5.24 5.27
CA GLN A 47 4.61 4.99 6.48
C GLN A 47 4.43 6.12 7.51
N ASN A 48 4.45 7.37 7.06
CA ASN A 48 4.21 8.54 7.91
C ASN A 48 2.81 8.50 8.52
N ASP A 49 1.80 8.11 7.74
CA ASP A 49 0.43 7.93 8.26
C ASP A 49 0.37 6.83 9.33
N VAL A 50 1.10 5.73 9.17
CA VAL A 50 1.16 4.66 10.19
C VAL A 50 1.82 5.17 11.48
N VAL A 51 2.93 5.92 11.36
CA VAL A 51 3.64 6.49 12.52
C VAL A 51 2.75 7.50 13.24
N ALA A 52 2.02 8.34 12.51
CA ALA A 52 1.12 9.34 13.09
C ALA A 52 -0.09 8.75 13.86
N LEU A 53 -0.37 7.45 13.70
CA LEU A 53 -1.40 6.75 14.47
C LEU A 53 -0.91 6.28 15.85
N GLN A 54 0.39 6.36 16.13
CA GLN A 54 0.92 6.04 17.45
C GLN A 54 0.57 7.18 18.44
N PRO A 55 0.15 6.83 19.67
CA PRO A 55 -0.21 7.81 20.69
C PRO A 55 0.96 8.66 21.19
#